data_AF-A0A370E0G3-F1
#
_entry.id   AF-A0A370E0G3-F1
#
_cell.length_a   1.000
_cell.length_b   1.000
_cell.length_c   1.000
_cell.angle_alpha   90.00
_cell.angle_beta   90.00
_cell.angle_gamma   90.00
#
_symmetry.space_group_name_H-M   'P 1'
#
loop_
_entity.id
_entity.type
_entity.pdbx_description
1 polymer ?
#
loop_
_entity_poly.entity_id
_entity_poly.type
_entity_poly.pdbx_seq_one_letter_code
_entity_poly.pdbx_strand_id
1 'polypeptide(L)'
;MGSITDKTKSIAGRAKTAKTRELDQLEIFMADIVDASPKNDHASMMFPFFTVSKIKDMKKRVYHDDKGQEVLTLDPSGRGLATIWDKDILLFCMSQIIAAINRGEKISRTVKVEIFSVLKATRRTTNSSAYENIEDALVRLRGTTILTPISTGGVTITKGFGFIENFEITSSGREREVKRKDGETLTKKTVLCFEVTLSEWIFNALMAKEALQQLKLMSRAMNKNHSNDLSR
;
A
#
# COMPACT_ATOMS: atom_id res chain seq x y z
N MET A 1 -33.40 9.91 -41.96
CA MET A 1 -32.95 10.50 -40.68
C MET A 1 -33.10 9.47 -39.57
N GLY A 2 -32.02 9.03 -38.95
CA GLY A 2 -32.03 8.12 -37.80
C GLY A 2 -30.88 8.48 -36.86
N SER A 3 -31.25 8.92 -35.66
CA SER A 3 -30.43 9.61 -34.66
C SER A 3 -29.14 8.88 -34.21
N ILE A 4 -28.00 9.57 -34.27
CA ILE A 4 -26.68 9.15 -33.75
C ILE A 4 -26.50 9.55 -32.26
N THR A 5 -27.46 10.22 -31.62
CA THR A 5 -27.21 10.91 -30.33
C THR A 5 -27.40 10.10 -29.04
N ASP A 6 -27.72 8.79 -29.09
CA ASP A 6 -28.07 8.04 -27.87
C ASP A 6 -26.95 7.16 -27.27
N LYS A 7 -25.83 6.98 -27.97
CA LYS A 7 -24.73 6.11 -27.46
C LYS A 7 -23.82 6.77 -26.44
N THR A 8 -23.78 8.10 -26.33
CA THR A 8 -22.83 8.82 -25.47
C THR A 8 -23.27 8.95 -24.01
N LYS A 9 -24.58 8.94 -23.71
CA LYS A 9 -25.10 9.00 -22.32
C LYS A 9 -24.91 7.69 -21.53
N SER A 10 -24.98 6.54 -22.20
CA SER A 10 -24.81 5.21 -21.55
C SER A 10 -23.40 4.97 -21.01
N ILE A 11 -22.39 5.54 -21.68
CA ILE A 11 -20.96 5.35 -21.33
C ILE A 11 -20.59 6.13 -20.05
N ALA A 12 -21.16 7.34 -19.88
CA ALA A 12 -20.93 8.18 -18.71
C ALA A 12 -21.54 7.60 -17.42
N GLY A 13 -22.68 6.89 -17.51
CA GLY A 13 -23.28 6.17 -16.38
C GLY A 13 -22.47 4.93 -15.98
N ARG A 14 -21.95 4.17 -16.96
CA ARG A 14 -21.12 2.96 -16.75
C ARG A 14 -19.76 3.27 -16.13
N ALA A 15 -19.11 4.36 -16.54
CA ALA A 15 -17.83 4.77 -15.98
C ALA A 15 -17.93 5.18 -14.50
N LYS A 16 -19.07 5.77 -14.08
CA LYS A 16 -19.30 6.14 -12.68
C LYS A 16 -19.37 4.92 -11.77
N THR A 17 -20.10 3.87 -12.15
CA THR A 17 -20.26 2.65 -11.32
C THR A 17 -18.95 1.88 -11.15
N ALA A 18 -18.14 1.77 -12.21
CA ALA A 18 -16.81 1.13 -12.12
C ALA A 18 -15.86 1.92 -11.22
N LYS A 19 -15.87 3.27 -11.34
CA LYS A 19 -15.08 4.16 -10.48
C LYS A 19 -15.51 4.08 -9.02
N THR A 20 -16.81 3.95 -8.74
CA THR A 20 -17.33 3.76 -7.37
C THR A 20 -16.85 2.45 -6.75
N ARG A 21 -16.91 1.32 -7.48
CA ARG A 21 -16.41 0.03 -6.95
C ARG A 21 -14.91 0.00 -6.70
N GLU A 22 -14.14 0.67 -7.56
CA GLU A 22 -12.70 0.84 -7.37
C GLU A 22 -12.40 1.68 -6.12
N LEU A 23 -13.18 2.73 -5.86
CA LEU A 23 -13.07 3.53 -4.63
C LEU A 23 -13.48 2.75 -3.38
N ASP A 24 -14.51 1.91 -3.43
CA ASP A 24 -14.92 1.08 -2.28
C ASP A 24 -13.81 0.08 -1.90
N GLN A 25 -13.22 -0.62 -2.88
CA GLN A 25 -12.09 -1.54 -2.66
C GLN A 25 -10.86 -0.83 -2.09
N LEU A 26 -10.63 0.41 -2.53
CA LEU A 26 -9.55 1.27 -2.08
C LEU A 26 -9.75 1.71 -0.62
N GLU A 27 -10.98 2.11 -0.26
CA GLU A 27 -11.34 2.45 1.12
C GLU A 27 -11.21 1.25 2.06
N ILE A 28 -11.60 0.04 1.62
CA ILE A 28 -11.43 -1.22 2.37
C ILE A 28 -9.94 -1.48 2.64
N PHE A 29 -9.08 -1.37 1.63
CA PHE A 29 -7.64 -1.56 1.76
C PHE A 29 -6.99 -0.54 2.70
N MET A 30 -7.41 0.72 2.60
CA MET A 30 -6.92 1.78 3.48
C MET A 30 -7.38 1.64 4.92
N ALA A 31 -8.59 1.14 5.15
CA ALA A 31 -9.05 0.78 6.48
C ALA A 31 -8.14 -0.31 7.07
N ASP A 32 -7.81 -1.36 6.29
CA ASP A 32 -6.97 -2.48 6.75
C ASP A 32 -5.49 -2.12 6.98
N ILE A 33 -4.97 -1.12 6.24
CA ILE A 33 -3.55 -0.72 6.31
C ILE A 33 -3.31 0.49 7.20
N VAL A 34 -4.18 1.50 7.16
CA VAL A 34 -3.96 2.80 7.82
C VAL A 34 -4.79 2.93 9.11
N ASP A 35 -5.89 2.20 9.28
CA ASP A 35 -6.64 2.22 10.55
C ASP A 35 -5.95 1.31 11.58
N ALA A 36 -4.95 1.88 12.26
CA ALA A 36 -4.25 1.27 13.38
C ALA A 36 -5.12 1.28 14.66
N SER A 37 -6.32 0.69 14.60
CA SER A 37 -7.05 0.41 15.83
C SER A 37 -6.24 -0.60 16.64
N PRO A 38 -5.90 -0.29 17.91
CA PRO A 38 -5.08 -1.18 18.71
C PRO A 38 -5.91 -2.39 19.10
N LYS A 39 -5.46 -3.56 18.66
CA LYS A 39 -5.76 -4.92 19.16
C LYS A 39 -6.48 -5.80 18.12
N ASN A 40 -5.69 -6.71 17.56
CA ASN A 40 -5.87 -8.14 17.77
C ASN A 40 -7.27 -8.73 17.52
N ASP A 41 -7.94 -8.29 16.46
CA ASP A 41 -9.07 -9.03 15.92
C ASP A 41 -8.72 -9.53 14.53
N HIS A 42 -8.04 -10.68 14.49
CA HIS A 42 -7.74 -11.41 13.25
C HIS A 42 -9.00 -11.74 12.43
N ALA A 43 -10.20 -11.57 13.02
CA ALA A 43 -11.49 -11.81 12.39
C ALA A 43 -12.09 -10.58 11.64
N SER A 44 -11.56 -9.37 11.84
CA SER A 44 -12.11 -8.14 11.23
C SER A 44 -11.32 -7.61 10.03
N MET A 45 -10.31 -8.36 9.53
CA MET A 45 -9.60 -8.01 8.28
C MET A 45 -10.42 -8.52 7.09
N MET A 46 -11.13 -7.62 6.41
CA MET A 46 -12.02 -8.02 5.31
C MET A 46 -11.28 -8.79 4.19
N PHE A 47 -9.99 -8.51 3.96
CA PHE A 47 -9.07 -9.38 3.20
C PHE A 47 -7.62 -9.24 3.69
N PRO A 48 -6.98 -10.28 4.27
CA PRO A 48 -5.60 -10.16 4.77
C PRO A 48 -4.56 -10.14 3.63
N PHE A 49 -4.16 -8.94 3.22
CA PHE A 49 -3.17 -8.68 2.16
C PHE A 49 -1.76 -9.18 2.49
N PHE A 50 -1.43 -9.28 3.78
CA PHE A 50 -0.11 -9.65 4.25
C PHE A 50 -0.13 -11.02 4.95
N THR A 51 0.94 -11.78 4.79
CA THR A 51 1.13 -13.04 5.52
C THR A 51 1.75 -12.82 6.90
N VAL A 52 1.28 -13.59 7.89
CA VAL A 52 1.92 -13.67 9.23
C VAL A 52 3.03 -14.73 9.27
N SER A 53 3.25 -15.44 8.16
CA SER A 53 4.25 -16.49 8.06
C SER A 53 5.65 -15.94 8.32
N LYS A 54 6.41 -16.65 9.17
CA LYS A 54 7.85 -16.40 9.39
C LYS A 54 8.74 -17.03 8.32
N ILE A 55 8.16 -17.89 7.48
CA ILE A 55 8.83 -18.57 6.36
C ILE A 55 8.24 -18.09 5.02
N LYS A 56 8.97 -18.35 3.94
CA LYS A 56 8.55 -18.03 2.57
C LYS A 56 7.18 -18.63 2.26
N ASP A 57 6.17 -17.77 2.11
CA ASP A 57 4.79 -18.16 1.81
C ASP A 57 4.54 -18.10 0.30
N MET A 58 4.44 -19.26 -0.34
CA MET A 58 4.18 -19.42 -1.78
C MET A 58 2.73 -19.78 -2.08
N LYS A 59 1.83 -19.69 -1.10
CA LYS A 59 0.42 -20.05 -1.29
C LYS A 59 -0.34 -18.88 -1.91
N LYS A 60 -0.78 -19.06 -3.16
CA LYS A 60 -1.79 -18.19 -3.80
C LYS A 60 -3.04 -18.10 -2.91
N ARG A 61 -3.56 -16.90 -2.71
CA ARG A 61 -4.80 -16.66 -1.96
C ARG A 61 -5.85 -16.09 -2.89
N VAL A 62 -7.04 -16.67 -2.85
CA VAL A 62 -8.20 -16.24 -3.64
C VAL A 62 -9.33 -15.99 -2.66
N TYR A 63 -9.95 -14.82 -2.76
CA TYR A 63 -11.05 -14.41 -1.91
C TYR A 63 -12.31 -14.23 -2.74
N HIS A 64 -13.43 -14.64 -2.15
CA HIS A 64 -14.74 -14.60 -2.79
C HIS A 64 -15.70 -13.73 -1.98
N ASP A 65 -16.66 -13.10 -2.64
CA ASP A 65 -17.79 -12.43 -1.98
C ASP A 65 -18.83 -13.45 -1.45
N ASP A 66 -19.87 -12.95 -0.78
CA ASP A 66 -20.99 -13.76 -0.27
C ASP A 66 -21.75 -14.52 -1.38
N LYS A 67 -21.54 -14.15 -2.64
CA LYS A 67 -22.14 -14.77 -3.83
C LYS A 67 -21.19 -15.75 -4.52
N GLY A 68 -20.01 -16.00 -3.94
CA GLY A 68 -18.99 -16.91 -4.47
C GLY A 68 -18.15 -16.34 -5.62
N GLN A 69 -18.31 -15.06 -5.97
CA GLN A 69 -17.52 -14.43 -7.04
C GLN A 69 -16.14 -14.07 -6.51
N GLU A 70 -15.09 -14.41 -7.26
CA GLU A 70 -13.74 -13.95 -6.93
C GLU A 70 -13.70 -12.42 -6.93
N VAL A 71 -13.19 -11.84 -5.85
CA VAL A 71 -13.08 -10.38 -5.67
C VAL A 71 -11.64 -9.91 -5.49
N LEU A 72 -10.75 -10.81 -5.09
CA LEU A 72 -9.36 -10.50 -4.83
C LEU A 72 -8.52 -11.78 -4.94
N THR A 73 -7.38 -11.67 -5.61
CA THR A 73 -6.35 -12.70 -5.62
C THR A 73 -5.00 -12.10 -5.25
N LEU A 74 -4.23 -12.83 -4.43
CA LEU A 74 -2.84 -12.51 -4.07
C LEU A 74 -1.94 -13.62 -4.61
N ASP A 75 -1.11 -13.25 -5.59
CA ASP A 75 -0.12 -14.13 -6.19
C ASP A 75 1.28 -13.82 -5.60
N PRO A 76 2.00 -14.85 -5.09
CA PRO A 76 3.31 -14.68 -4.47
C PRO A 76 4.39 -14.37 -5.50
N SER A 77 5.40 -13.62 -5.06
CA SER A 77 6.64 -13.45 -5.79
C SER A 77 7.54 -14.68 -5.69
N GLY A 78 8.67 -14.69 -6.42
CA GLY A 78 9.76 -15.65 -6.20
C GLY A 78 10.34 -15.63 -4.77
N ARG A 79 10.07 -14.59 -3.96
CA ARG A 79 10.41 -14.46 -2.54
C ARG A 79 9.22 -14.71 -1.59
N GLY A 80 8.07 -15.12 -2.11
CA GLY A 80 6.82 -15.32 -1.37
C GLY A 80 5.91 -14.09 -1.35
N LEU A 81 4.78 -14.20 -0.65
CA LEU A 81 3.86 -13.11 -0.34
C LEU A 81 4.47 -12.10 0.63
N ALA A 82 4.12 -10.83 0.45
CA ALA A 82 4.43 -9.76 1.40
C ALA A 82 3.92 -10.12 2.81
N THR A 83 4.78 -9.90 3.81
CA THR A 83 4.53 -10.23 5.21
C THR A 83 4.02 -9.02 5.98
N ILE A 84 3.47 -9.25 7.17
CA ILE A 84 3.10 -8.16 8.09
C ILE A 84 4.29 -7.25 8.45
N TRP A 85 5.53 -7.73 8.32
CA TRP A 85 6.72 -6.92 8.52
C TRP A 85 6.99 -5.98 7.35
N ASP A 86 6.68 -6.43 6.14
CA ASP A 86 6.82 -5.62 4.94
C ASP A 86 5.78 -4.49 4.93
N LYS A 87 4.60 -4.75 5.53
CA LYS A 87 3.57 -3.73 5.80
C LYS A 87 4.12 -2.56 6.62
N ASP A 88 4.93 -2.82 7.65
CA ASP A 88 5.50 -1.75 8.49
C ASP A 88 6.38 -0.80 7.66
N ILE A 89 7.15 -1.34 6.71
CA ILE A 89 8.00 -0.55 5.80
C ILE A 89 7.14 0.29 4.86
N LEU A 90 6.09 -0.33 4.28
CA LEU A 90 5.15 0.35 3.41
C LEU A 90 4.42 1.49 4.15
N LEU A 91 3.98 1.24 5.38
CA LEU A 91 3.31 2.24 6.23
C LEU A 91 4.26 3.39 6.58
N PHE A 92 5.52 3.10 6.87
CA PHE A 92 6.53 4.13 7.05
C PHE A 92 6.65 5.02 5.80
N CYS A 93 6.76 4.42 4.60
CA CYS A 93 6.84 5.19 3.35
C CYS A 93 5.60 6.07 3.12
N MET A 94 4.40 5.54 3.34
CA MET A 94 3.16 6.32 3.26
C MET A 94 3.11 7.47 4.26
N SER A 95 3.61 7.25 5.48
CA SER A 95 3.66 8.29 6.51
C SER A 95 4.57 9.46 6.11
N GLN A 96 5.65 9.20 5.37
CA GLN A 96 6.53 10.26 4.87
C GLN A 96 5.84 11.12 3.81
N ILE A 97 5.01 10.52 2.95
CA ILE A 97 4.20 11.26 1.96
C ILE A 97 3.16 12.13 2.67
N ILE A 98 2.43 11.58 3.64
CA ILE A 98 1.47 12.36 4.44
C ILE A 98 2.19 13.52 5.16
N ALA A 99 3.36 13.26 5.74
CA ALA A 99 4.14 14.30 6.40
C ALA A 99 4.57 15.40 5.43
N ALA A 100 4.95 15.06 4.19
CA ALA A 100 5.26 16.04 3.14
C ALA A 100 4.02 16.86 2.74
N ILE A 101 2.86 16.22 2.61
CA ILE A 101 1.57 16.89 2.36
C ILE A 101 1.28 17.91 3.46
N ASN A 102 1.41 17.49 4.72
CA ASN A 102 1.15 18.34 5.89
C ASN A 102 2.11 19.53 5.98
N ARG A 103 3.32 19.43 5.40
CA ARG A 103 4.28 20.53 5.29
C ARG A 103 4.08 21.42 4.05
N GLY A 104 3.13 21.08 3.17
CA GLY A 104 2.90 21.80 1.91
C GLY A 104 4.00 21.58 0.87
N GLU A 105 4.75 20.49 0.97
CA GLU A 105 5.82 20.16 0.02
C GLU A 105 5.26 19.55 -1.27
N LYS A 106 6.09 19.54 -2.33
CA LYS A 106 5.73 18.87 -3.58
C LYS A 106 5.58 17.36 -3.33
N ILE A 107 4.38 16.85 -3.60
CA ILE A 107 4.05 15.44 -3.41
C ILE A 107 4.72 14.60 -4.51
N SER A 108 5.33 13.49 -4.11
CA SER A 108 5.94 12.49 -4.98
C SER A 108 5.47 11.10 -4.57
N ARG A 109 5.25 10.22 -5.56
CA ARG A 109 5.02 8.77 -5.32
C ARG A 109 6.29 8.04 -4.90
N THR A 110 7.45 8.62 -5.21
CA THR A 110 8.75 8.10 -4.86
C THR A 110 9.22 8.74 -3.55
N VAL A 111 9.56 7.89 -2.58
CA VAL A 111 10.04 8.27 -1.26
C VAL A 111 11.45 7.71 -1.06
N LYS A 112 12.38 8.58 -0.68
CA LYS A 112 13.72 8.18 -0.22
C LYS A 112 13.71 8.00 1.28
N VAL A 113 14.25 6.88 1.73
CA VAL A 113 14.18 6.46 3.13
C VAL A 113 15.53 5.93 3.60
N GLU A 114 16.02 6.51 4.68
CA GLU A 114 17.18 5.98 5.39
C GLU A 114 16.80 4.71 6.16
N ILE A 115 17.60 3.65 6.03
CA ILE A 115 17.30 2.37 6.65
C ILE A 115 17.28 2.47 8.17
N PHE A 116 18.23 3.21 8.75
CA PHE A 116 18.28 3.41 10.20
C PHE A 116 16.98 4.02 10.73
N SER A 117 16.43 5.00 10.01
CA SER A 117 15.16 5.65 10.36
C SER A 117 13.98 4.66 10.35
N VAL A 118 13.89 3.79 9.34
CA VAL A 118 12.83 2.75 9.28
C VAL A 118 12.99 1.73 10.39
N LEU A 119 14.19 1.20 10.60
CA LEU A 119 14.44 0.18 11.63
C LEU A 119 14.11 0.73 13.02
N LYS A 120 14.47 2.00 13.28
CA LYS A 120 14.12 2.69 14.53
C LYS A 120 12.62 2.88 14.67
N ALA A 121 11.94 3.38 13.65
CA ALA A 121 10.50 3.64 13.68
C ALA A 121 9.67 2.36 13.84
N THR A 122 10.09 1.27 13.20
CA THR A 122 9.44 -0.05 13.24
C THR A 122 9.89 -0.92 14.42
N ARG A 123 10.67 -0.36 15.36
CA ARG A 123 11.19 -1.02 16.57
C ARG A 123 11.95 -2.33 16.29
N ARG A 124 12.78 -2.32 15.23
CA ARG A 124 13.58 -3.48 14.80
C ARG A 124 15.00 -3.44 15.32
N THR A 125 15.59 -4.62 15.42
CA THR A 125 17.02 -4.76 15.70
C THR A 125 17.85 -4.28 14.50
N THR A 126 18.92 -3.54 14.78
CA THR A 126 19.86 -3.00 13.80
C THR A 126 21.06 -3.94 13.62
N ASN A 127 20.79 -5.20 13.27
CA ASN A 127 21.83 -6.20 13.03
C ASN A 127 22.12 -6.36 11.52
N SER A 128 23.17 -7.10 11.17
CA SER A 128 23.55 -7.30 9.77
C SER A 128 22.49 -8.04 8.93
N SER A 129 21.60 -8.82 9.55
CA SER A 129 20.49 -9.47 8.84
C SER A 129 19.32 -8.52 8.58
N ALA A 130 19.23 -7.38 9.27
CA ALA A 130 18.21 -6.36 9.01
C ALA A 130 18.29 -5.85 7.56
N TYR A 131 19.49 -5.73 6.99
CA TYR A 131 19.69 -5.28 5.62
C TYR A 131 19.17 -6.28 4.58
N GLU A 132 19.50 -7.56 4.73
CA GLU A 132 18.97 -8.64 3.87
C GLU A 132 17.45 -8.72 3.98
N ASN A 133 16.92 -8.52 5.19
CA ASN A 133 15.48 -8.50 5.42
C ASN A 133 14.79 -7.33 4.71
N ILE A 134 15.43 -6.15 4.61
CA ILE A 134 14.88 -5.00 3.86
C ILE A 134 14.84 -5.30 2.36
N GLU A 135 15.92 -5.84 1.78
CA GLU A 135 15.93 -6.20 0.37
C GLU A 135 14.86 -7.24 0.04
N ASP A 136 14.80 -8.33 0.83
CA ASP A 136 13.77 -9.36 0.67
C ASP A 136 12.36 -8.78 0.85
N ALA A 137 12.16 -7.85 1.77
CA ALA A 137 10.87 -7.17 1.97
C ALA A 137 10.48 -6.32 0.76
N LEU A 138 11.41 -5.54 0.21
CA LEU A 138 11.17 -4.72 -0.98
C LEU A 138 10.86 -5.59 -2.21
N VAL A 139 11.56 -6.71 -2.37
CA VAL A 139 11.27 -7.68 -3.44
C VAL A 139 9.87 -8.30 -3.26
N ARG A 140 9.47 -8.65 -2.03
CA ARG A 140 8.12 -9.18 -1.77
C ARG A 140 7.03 -8.12 -1.99
N LEU A 141 7.25 -6.87 -1.57
CA LEU A 141 6.31 -5.76 -1.80
C LEU A 141 6.12 -5.47 -3.30
N ARG A 142 7.19 -5.55 -4.08
CA ARG A 142 7.13 -5.36 -5.54
C ARG A 142 6.49 -6.56 -6.23
N GLY A 143 6.85 -7.77 -5.81
CA GLY A 143 6.52 -9.00 -6.54
C GLY A 143 5.20 -9.65 -6.13
N THR A 144 4.60 -9.27 -5.00
CA THR A 144 3.26 -9.74 -4.65
C THR A 144 2.26 -9.08 -5.58
N THR A 145 1.62 -9.88 -6.44
CA THR A 145 0.66 -9.38 -7.42
C THR A 145 -0.74 -9.47 -6.83
N ILE A 146 -1.40 -8.32 -6.76
CA ILE A 146 -2.78 -8.16 -6.33
C ILE A 146 -3.63 -8.11 -7.60
N LEU A 147 -4.57 -9.04 -7.73
CA LEU A 147 -5.52 -9.11 -8.83
C LEU A 147 -6.91 -8.76 -8.31
N THR A 148 -7.56 -7.76 -8.91
CA THR A 148 -8.93 -7.35 -8.58
C THR A 148 -9.81 -7.40 -9.84
N PRO A 149 -10.73 -8.37 -9.94
CA PRO A 149 -11.78 -8.35 -10.95
C PRO A 149 -12.83 -7.29 -10.61
N ILE A 150 -13.16 -6.46 -11.60
CA ILE A 150 -14.20 -5.44 -11.51
C ILE A 150 -15.22 -5.76 -12.59
N SER A 151 -16.37 -6.29 -12.18
CA SER A 151 -17.50 -6.56 -13.06
C SER A 151 -18.38 -5.31 -13.18
N THR A 152 -18.65 -4.83 -14.40
CA THR A 152 -19.59 -3.71 -14.64
C THR A 152 -20.35 -3.92 -15.94
N GLY A 153 -21.68 -3.90 -15.86
CA GLY A 153 -22.56 -3.92 -17.05
C GLY A 153 -22.37 -5.14 -17.96
N GLY A 154 -22.10 -6.31 -17.39
CA GLY A 154 -21.90 -7.58 -18.09
C GLY A 154 -20.46 -7.87 -18.53
N VAL A 155 -19.52 -6.96 -18.29
CA VAL A 155 -18.09 -7.13 -18.61
C VAL A 155 -17.27 -7.16 -17.33
N THR A 156 -16.32 -8.08 -17.22
CA THR A 156 -15.37 -8.15 -16.11
C THR A 156 -13.99 -7.71 -16.59
N ILE A 157 -13.42 -6.72 -15.91
CA ILE A 157 -12.05 -6.24 -16.13
C ILE A 157 -11.22 -6.63 -14.91
N THR A 158 -10.19 -7.45 -15.10
CA THR A 158 -9.25 -7.79 -14.03
C THR A 158 -8.05 -6.85 -14.09
N LYS A 159 -7.81 -6.10 -13.01
CA LYS A 159 -6.60 -5.29 -12.85
C LYS A 159 -5.58 -6.07 -12.02
N GLY A 160 -4.31 -5.92 -12.36
CA GLY A 160 -3.19 -6.49 -11.61
C GLY A 160 -2.17 -5.42 -11.24
N PHE A 161 -1.76 -5.37 -9.98
CA PHE A 161 -0.78 -4.40 -9.49
C PHE A 161 -0.05 -4.93 -8.25
N GLY A 162 1.12 -4.36 -7.94
CA GLY A 162 1.85 -4.63 -6.70
C GLY A 162 1.63 -3.56 -5.64
N PHE A 163 2.26 -3.74 -4.46
CA PHE A 163 2.27 -2.68 -3.45
C PHE A 163 3.18 -1.51 -3.87
N ILE A 164 4.30 -1.83 -4.51
CA ILE A 164 5.26 -0.85 -5.03
C ILE A 164 5.56 -1.16 -6.50
N GLU A 165 5.81 -0.12 -7.28
CA GLU A 165 6.18 -0.25 -8.70
C GLU A 165 7.69 -0.52 -8.84
N ASN A 166 8.49 0.22 -8.09
CA ASN A 166 9.94 0.16 -8.16
C ASN A 166 10.57 0.39 -6.79
N PHE A 167 11.79 -0.13 -6.62
CA PHE A 167 12.65 0.25 -5.52
C PHE A 167 14.12 0.29 -5.96
N GLU A 168 14.90 1.14 -5.31
CA GLU A 168 16.35 1.23 -5.49
C GLU A 168 17.02 1.18 -4.12
N ILE A 169 18.14 0.47 -4.03
CA ILE A 169 18.89 0.31 -2.78
C ILE A 169 20.27 0.93 -2.97
N THR A 170 20.61 1.90 -2.13
CA THR A 170 21.94 2.52 -2.11
C THR A 170 22.77 1.93 -0.98
N SER A 171 23.90 1.33 -1.34
CA SER A 171 24.85 0.71 -0.40
C SER A 171 26.20 1.41 -0.39
N SER A 172 26.92 1.31 0.72
CA SER A 172 28.27 1.85 0.87
C SER A 172 29.25 1.19 -0.10
N GLY A 173 30.19 1.96 -0.62
CA GLY A 173 31.30 1.42 -1.43
C GLY A 173 32.29 0.55 -0.64
N ARG A 174 32.23 0.56 0.71
CA ARG A 174 33.06 -0.29 1.56
C ARG A 174 32.41 -1.66 1.72
N GLU A 175 33.20 -2.67 1.42
CA GLU A 175 32.87 -4.07 1.62
C GLU A 175 33.43 -4.55 2.97
N ARG A 176 32.67 -5.39 3.67
CA ARG A 176 33.07 -6.01 4.94
C ARG A 176 32.96 -7.52 4.82
N GLU A 177 34.02 -8.21 5.20
CA GLU A 177 33.99 -9.66 5.32
C GLU A 177 33.28 -10.07 6.60
N VAL A 178 32.32 -10.98 6.47
CA VAL A 178 31.57 -11.57 7.57
C VAL A 178 31.76 -13.07 7.50
N LYS A 179 32.39 -13.63 8.53
CA LYS A 179 32.51 -15.09 8.70
C LYS A 179 31.17 -15.64 9.16
N ARG A 180 30.61 -16.56 8.39
CA ARG A 180 29.44 -17.35 8.79
C ARG A 180 29.86 -18.48 9.74
N LYS A 181 28.85 -19.09 10.37
CA LYS A 181 29.04 -20.21 11.30
C LYS A 181 29.52 -21.50 10.61
N ASP A 182 29.32 -21.61 9.31
CA ASP A 182 29.78 -22.71 8.44
C ASP A 182 31.25 -22.55 7.99
N GLY A 183 31.92 -21.45 8.39
CA GLY A 183 33.29 -21.13 7.99
C GLY A 183 33.39 -20.37 6.67
N GLU A 184 32.29 -20.18 5.94
CA GLU A 184 32.25 -19.42 4.70
C GLU A 184 32.41 -17.92 5.00
N THR A 185 33.24 -17.23 4.21
CA THR A 185 33.43 -15.79 4.33
C THR A 185 32.60 -15.08 3.27
N LEU A 186 31.76 -14.14 3.69
CA LEU A 186 30.93 -13.37 2.79
C LEU A 186 31.26 -11.91 2.83
N THR A 187 31.33 -11.34 1.64
CA THR A 187 31.52 -9.91 1.47
C THR A 187 30.17 -9.21 1.46
N LYS A 188 29.94 -8.33 2.44
CA LYS A 188 28.70 -7.55 2.59
C LYS A 188 28.96 -6.05 2.49
N LYS A 189 28.06 -5.33 1.83
CA LYS A 189 28.02 -3.86 1.84
C LYS A 189 27.03 -3.37 2.89
N THR A 190 27.32 -2.23 3.51
CA THR A 190 26.35 -1.59 4.41
C THR A 190 25.32 -0.86 3.58
N VAL A 191 24.05 -1.22 3.71
CA VAL A 191 22.98 -0.51 3.02
C VAL A 191 22.69 0.81 3.75
N LEU A 192 22.62 1.91 3.02
CA LEU A 192 22.46 3.26 3.58
C LEU A 192 21.00 3.71 3.53
N CYS A 193 20.41 3.65 2.34
CA CYS A 193 19.03 4.09 2.11
C CYS A 193 18.42 3.30 0.97
N PHE A 194 17.11 3.38 0.86
CA PHE A 194 16.37 2.89 -0.29
C PHE A 194 15.39 3.95 -0.78
N GLU A 195 15.05 3.89 -2.06
CA GLU A 195 14.00 4.67 -2.69
C GLU A 195 12.89 3.71 -3.12
N VAL A 196 11.64 4.08 -2.87
CA VAL A 196 10.48 3.26 -3.22
C VAL A 196 9.48 4.13 -3.97
N THR A 197 9.01 3.64 -5.11
CA THR A 197 7.88 4.22 -5.83
C THR A 197 6.61 3.43 -5.49
N LEU A 198 5.69 4.06 -4.76
CA LEU A 198 4.39 3.46 -4.46
C LEU A 198 3.60 3.24 -5.75
N SER A 199 2.84 2.13 -5.79
CA SER A 199 1.94 1.90 -6.91
C SER A 199 0.89 2.99 -7.01
N GLU A 200 0.48 3.30 -8.25
CA GLU A 200 -0.60 4.28 -8.48
C GLU A 200 -1.84 3.97 -7.65
N TRP A 201 -2.18 2.69 -7.50
CA TRP A 201 -3.32 2.28 -6.70
C TRP A 201 -3.17 2.71 -5.23
N ILE A 202 -2.06 2.39 -4.56
CA ILE A 202 -1.82 2.80 -3.17
C ILE A 202 -1.75 4.33 -3.03
N PHE A 203 -1.07 5.00 -3.96
CA PHE A 203 -0.93 6.44 -3.91
C PHE A 203 -2.29 7.15 -4.07
N ASN A 204 -3.12 6.70 -5.02
CA ASN A 204 -4.47 7.23 -5.21
C ASN A 204 -5.35 6.98 -3.98
N ALA A 205 -5.17 5.83 -3.32
CA ALA A 205 -5.79 5.55 -2.02
C ALA A 205 -5.45 6.65 -1.02
N LEU A 206 -4.15 6.83 -0.79
CA LEU A 206 -3.61 7.77 0.19
C LEU A 206 -4.16 9.17 -0.02
N MET A 207 -4.17 9.64 -1.27
CA MET A 207 -4.68 10.94 -1.64
C MET A 207 -6.20 11.07 -1.43
N ALA A 208 -6.97 10.03 -1.74
CA ALA A 208 -8.42 10.04 -1.52
C ALA A 208 -8.78 10.16 -0.03
N LYS A 209 -8.10 9.40 0.85
CA LYS A 209 -8.34 9.48 2.30
C LYS A 209 -7.96 10.84 2.88
N GLU A 210 -6.82 11.39 2.48
CA GLU A 210 -6.39 12.70 2.96
C GLU A 210 -7.40 13.78 2.54
N ALA A 211 -7.84 13.77 1.28
CA ALA A 211 -8.86 14.69 0.78
C ALA A 211 -10.18 14.58 1.57
N LEU A 212 -10.63 13.35 1.88
CA LEU A 212 -11.82 13.11 2.71
C LEU A 212 -11.63 13.64 4.14
N GLN A 213 -10.45 13.47 4.72
CA GLN A 213 -10.15 13.94 6.07
C GLN A 213 -10.12 15.47 6.14
N GLN A 214 -9.52 16.13 5.14
CA GLN A 214 -9.54 17.59 5.01
C GLN A 214 -10.95 18.13 4.84
N LEU A 215 -11.79 17.50 4.00
CA LEU A 215 -13.19 17.89 3.83
C LEU A 215 -13.99 17.77 5.14
N LYS A 216 -13.78 16.69 5.90
CA LYS A 216 -14.41 16.50 7.23
C LYS A 216 -13.97 17.58 8.22
N LEU A 217 -12.69 17.99 8.20
CA LEU A 217 -12.17 19.06 9.05
C LEU A 217 -12.77 20.43 8.66
N MET A 218 -12.84 20.73 7.36
CA MET A 218 -13.47 21.95 6.84
C MET A 218 -14.96 22.02 7.20
N SER A 219 -15.70 20.93 7.02
CA SER A 219 -17.12 20.86 7.39
C SER A 219 -17.33 21.09 8.90
N ARG A 220 -16.48 20.51 9.76
CA ARG A 220 -16.51 20.75 11.21
C ARG A 220 -16.17 22.19 11.58
N ALA A 221 -15.21 22.81 10.90
CA ALA A 221 -14.86 24.21 11.12
C ALA A 221 -15.99 25.16 10.68
N MET A 222 -16.62 24.89 9.53
CA MET A 222 -17.78 25.66 9.06
C MET A 222 -18.98 25.55 10.00
N ASN A 223 -19.25 24.36 10.54
CA ASN A 223 -20.33 24.17 11.53
C ASN A 223 -20.04 24.84 12.88
N LYS A 224 -18.78 24.93 13.32
CA LYS A 224 -18.40 25.69 14.53
C LYS A 224 -18.56 27.20 14.36
N ASN A 225 -18.36 27.72 13.15
CA ASN A 225 -18.49 29.15 12.90
C ASN A 225 -19.97 29.58 12.81
N HIS A 226 -20.86 28.74 12.26
CA HIS A 226 -22.30 29.04 12.20
C HIS A 226 -22.99 29.00 13.57
N SER A 227 -22.50 28.20 14.53
CA SER A 227 -23.05 28.17 15.89
C SER A 227 -22.61 29.36 16.76
N ASN A 228 -21.45 29.96 16.49
CA ASN A 228 -21.00 31.18 17.16
C ASN A 228 -21.68 32.47 16.65
N ASP A 229 -22.26 32.45 15.44
CA ASP A 229 -22.96 33.61 14.86
C ASP A 229 -24.45 33.66 15.26
N LEU A 230 -25.02 32.55 15.75
CA LEU A 230 -26.41 32.45 16.25
C LEU A 230 -26.53 32.69 17.76
N SER A 231 -25.41 33.02 18.43
CA SER A 231 -25.32 33.26 19.88
C SER A 231 -24.88 34.68 20.24
N ARG A 232 -24.95 35.61 19.28
CA ARG A 232 -24.83 37.07 19.46
C ARG A 232 -26.11 37.76 19.01
#